data_AF-A0A7J6WG58-F1
#
_entry.id   AF-A0A7J6WG58-F1
#
_cell.length_a   1.000
_cell.length_b   1.000
_cell.length_c   1.000
_cell.angle_alpha   90.00
_cell.angle_beta   90.00
_cell.angle_gamma   90.00
#
_symmetry.space_group_name_H-M   'P 1'
#
loop_
_entity.id
_entity.type
_entity.pdbx_description
1 polymer ?
#
loop_
_entity_poly.entity_id
_entity_poly.type
_entity_poly.pdbx_seq_one_letter_code
_entity_poly.pdbx_strand_id
1 'polypeptide(L)'
;MLLQGLQNILDQGLIKSTDDLYDLTDNYTDRWLSSARAFLEQSSGRTRGLNSHLYSSDKADDLTDTTPQDINILVTSGSLIPSLVKCMLFRLDDLIMHQNVYSSWEVGKLQCFSYVKERFSGPNVQFCVIGDGWEECEAAHTMRWPFVQVDFQPGSFHRFPGLTLKTVSHYIAVVYEVSDAESDKH
;
A
#
# COMPACT_ATOMS: atom_id res chain seq x y z
N MET A 1 16.13 -8.48 3.39
CA MET A 1 17.02 -9.31 2.51
C MET A 1 17.44 -8.53 1.25
N LEU A 2 16.56 -7.74 0.61
CA LEU A 2 16.91 -6.94 -0.58
C LEU A 2 17.74 -5.68 -0.25
N LEU A 3 17.35 -4.86 0.74
CA LEU A 3 18.18 -3.73 1.21
C LEU A 3 19.60 -4.15 1.63
N GLN A 4 19.70 -5.30 2.31
CA GLN A 4 20.96 -5.89 2.74
C GLN A 4 21.80 -6.38 1.56
N GLY A 5 21.15 -6.83 0.48
CA GLY A 5 21.81 -7.12 -0.80
C GLY A 5 22.28 -5.86 -1.51
N LEU A 6 21.51 -4.76 -1.45
CA LEU A 6 21.87 -3.49 -2.07
C LEU A 6 23.07 -2.83 -1.38
N GLN A 7 23.12 -2.86 -0.05
CA GLN A 7 24.25 -2.39 0.75
C GLN A 7 25.55 -3.17 0.49
N ASN A 8 25.44 -4.41 0.00
CA ASN A 8 26.60 -5.22 -0.41
C ASN A 8 27.05 -4.94 -1.86
N ILE A 9 26.20 -4.30 -2.67
CA ILE A 9 26.47 -3.99 -4.08
C ILE A 9 26.92 -2.54 -4.26
N LEU A 10 26.36 -1.63 -3.47
CA LEU A 10 26.69 -0.20 -3.50
C LEU A 10 27.79 0.12 -2.50
N ASP A 11 28.82 0.83 -2.94
CA ASP A 11 29.82 1.37 -2.03
C ASP A 11 29.23 2.49 -1.15
N GLN A 12 29.97 2.87 -0.10
CA GLN A 12 29.53 3.92 0.84
C GLN A 12 29.27 5.27 0.15
N GLY A 13 29.97 5.57 -0.93
CA GLY A 13 29.79 6.80 -1.70
C GLY A 13 28.46 6.81 -2.46
N LEU A 14 28.11 5.69 -3.09
CA LEU A 14 26.84 5.48 -3.78
C LEU A 14 25.66 5.46 -2.82
N ILE A 15 25.81 4.85 -1.64
CA ILE A 15 24.77 4.88 -0.60
C ILE A 15 24.48 6.34 -0.22
N LYS A 16 25.53 7.11 0.12
CA LYS A 16 25.37 8.53 0.45
C LYS A 16 24.72 9.32 -0.68
N SER A 17 25.19 9.13 -1.92
CA SER A 17 24.61 9.82 -3.07
C SER A 17 23.14 9.46 -3.31
N THR A 18 22.74 8.23 -2.99
CA THR A 18 21.35 7.78 -3.09
C THR A 18 20.49 8.42 -2.01
N ASP A 19 21.01 8.54 -0.79
CA ASP A 19 20.34 9.22 0.31
C ASP A 19 20.16 10.72 0.01
N ASP A 20 21.22 11.40 -0.44
CA ASP A 20 21.18 12.81 -0.83
C ASP A 20 20.16 13.04 -1.97
N LEU A 21 20.11 12.13 -2.95
CA LEU A 21 19.16 12.20 -4.06
C LEU A 21 17.72 12.01 -3.58
N TYR A 22 17.48 11.07 -2.66
CA TYR A 22 16.16 10.85 -2.06
C TYR A 22 15.70 12.13 -1.34
N ASP A 23 16.55 12.70 -0.48
CA ASP A 23 16.20 13.88 0.32
C ASP A 23 15.96 15.12 -0.55
N LEU A 24 16.76 15.33 -1.60
CA LEU A 24 16.53 16.42 -2.56
C LEU A 24 15.20 16.24 -3.31
N THR A 25 14.91 15.01 -3.74
CA THR A 25 13.66 14.71 -4.46
C THR A 25 12.44 14.86 -3.56
N ASP A 26 12.51 14.38 -2.32
CA ASP A 26 11.41 14.49 -1.36
C ASP A 26 11.13 15.95 -0.99
N ASN A 27 12.17 16.76 -0.77
CA ASN A 27 12.02 18.20 -0.54
C ASN A 27 11.41 18.92 -1.76
N TYR A 28 11.82 18.56 -2.98
CA TYR A 28 11.26 19.15 -4.20
C TYR A 28 9.79 18.78 -4.43
N THR A 29 9.36 17.62 -3.93
CA THR A 29 7.99 17.09 -4.11
C THR A 29 7.06 17.39 -2.93
N ASP A 30 7.37 18.41 -2.12
CA ASP A 30 6.61 18.79 -0.92
C ASP A 30 6.45 17.63 0.07
N ARG A 31 7.48 16.81 0.22
CA ARG A 31 7.51 15.61 1.08
C ARG A 31 6.53 14.52 0.66
N TRP A 32 6.19 14.43 -0.62
CA TRP A 32 5.29 13.41 -1.13
C TRP A 32 5.77 11.99 -0.79
N LEU A 33 7.06 11.70 -1.02
CA LEU A 33 7.61 10.35 -0.87
C LEU A 33 7.63 9.92 0.60
N SER A 34 8.14 10.78 1.48
CA SER A 34 8.17 10.49 2.92
C SER A 34 6.77 10.40 3.52
N SER A 35 5.82 11.20 3.05
CA SER A 35 4.42 11.14 3.48
C SER A 35 3.72 9.86 3.02
N ALA A 36 3.91 9.45 1.76
CA ALA A 36 3.39 8.19 1.25
C ALA A 36 4.00 6.99 1.97
N ARG A 37 5.31 7.02 2.26
CA ARG A 37 6.00 6.00 3.06
C ARG A 37 5.40 5.91 4.47
N ALA A 38 5.23 7.03 5.16
CA ALA A 38 4.63 7.07 6.50
C ALA A 38 3.19 6.53 6.51
N PHE A 39 2.42 6.77 5.45
CA PHE A 39 1.08 6.20 5.28
C PHE A 39 1.13 4.66 5.18
N LEU A 40 2.05 4.09 4.39
CA LEU A 40 2.25 2.64 4.27
C LEU A 40 2.82 2.00 5.55
N GLU A 41 3.64 2.74 6.29
CA GLU A 41 4.11 2.33 7.62
C GLU A 41 2.97 2.28 8.63
N GLN A 42 2.01 3.22 8.57
CA GLN A 42 0.83 3.20 9.44
C GLN A 42 -0.10 2.03 9.14
N SER A 43 -0.34 1.71 7.85
CA SER A 43 -1.15 0.53 7.49
C SER A 43 -0.50 -0.76 8.00
N SER A 44 0.80 -0.90 7.76
CA SER A 44 1.57 -2.07 8.23
C SER A 44 1.73 -2.11 9.76
N GLY A 45 1.82 -0.93 10.39
CA GLY A 45 2.16 -0.69 11.79
C GLY A 45 0.99 -0.70 12.75
N ARG A 46 -0.26 -0.72 12.27
CA ARG A 46 -1.43 -1.08 13.10
C ARG A 46 -1.26 -2.45 13.76
N THR A 47 -0.42 -3.31 13.18
CA THR A 47 0.08 -4.59 13.73
C THR A 47 1.08 -4.44 14.90
N ARG A 48 1.82 -3.32 15.03
CA ARG A 48 2.81 -3.10 16.11
C ARG A 48 2.29 -2.24 17.26
N GLY A 49 1.33 -1.34 16.99
CA GLY A 49 0.81 -0.39 17.99
C GLY A 49 0.01 -1.02 19.13
N LEU A 50 -0.72 -2.11 18.88
CA LEU A 50 -1.43 -2.85 19.94
C LEU A 50 -0.49 -3.68 20.85
N ASN A 51 0.70 -4.05 20.36
CA ASN A 51 1.65 -4.87 21.12
C ASN A 51 2.49 -4.07 22.13
N SER A 52 2.40 -2.73 22.13
CA SER A 52 3.14 -1.91 23.10
C SER A 52 2.42 -1.73 24.44
N HIS A 53 1.11 -2.01 24.50
CA HIS A 53 0.30 -1.86 25.73
C HIS A 53 0.09 -3.17 26.51
N LEU A 54 0.49 -4.32 25.96
CA LEU A 54 0.30 -5.65 26.57
C LEU A 54 1.51 -6.17 27.36
N TYR A 55 2.62 -5.43 27.44
CA TYR A 55 3.73 -5.77 28.34
C TYR A 55 3.53 -5.20 29.76
N SER A 56 2.33 -5.38 30.32
CA SER A 56 2.15 -5.38 31.76
C SER A 56 1.05 -6.36 32.18
N SER A 57 1.54 -7.46 32.74
CA SER A 57 0.88 -8.40 33.64
C SER A 57 -0.01 -9.49 33.03
N ASP A 58 0.54 -10.71 33.08
CA ASP A 58 -0.09 -12.02 33.25
C ASP A 58 -1.63 -12.07 33.26
N LYS A 59 -2.19 -12.70 32.22
CA LYS A 59 -3.15 -13.81 32.32
C LYS A 59 -3.42 -14.43 30.95
N ALA A 60 -3.27 -15.75 30.88
CA ALA A 60 -3.72 -16.56 29.77
C ALA A 60 -5.25 -16.55 29.73
N ASP A 61 -5.83 -16.10 28.61
CA ASP A 61 -7.16 -16.50 28.20
C ASP A 61 -7.29 -16.49 26.68
N ASP A 62 -8.05 -17.46 26.21
CA ASP A 62 -8.26 -17.93 24.84
C ASP A 62 -9.16 -16.97 24.04
N LEU A 63 -8.56 -16.13 23.18
CA LEU A 63 -9.25 -15.44 22.09
C LEU A 63 -8.25 -15.26 20.95
N THR A 64 -8.48 -15.92 19.81
CA THR A 64 -7.82 -15.58 18.54
C THR A 64 -8.30 -14.21 18.11
N ASP A 65 -7.75 -13.15 18.71
CA ASP A 65 -7.92 -11.78 18.27
C ASP A 65 -7.09 -11.64 16.98
N THR A 66 -7.68 -12.04 15.86
CA THR A 66 -7.13 -11.80 14.52
C THR A 66 -7.19 -10.29 14.28
N THR A 67 -6.20 -9.56 14.80
CA THR A 67 -6.01 -8.16 14.47
C THR A 67 -5.99 -8.04 12.95
N PRO A 68 -6.84 -7.19 12.34
CA PRO A 68 -6.88 -7.03 10.89
C PRO A 68 -5.48 -6.68 10.39
N GLN A 69 -4.92 -7.54 9.53
CA GLN A 69 -3.60 -7.33 8.97
C GLN A 69 -3.77 -6.64 7.60
N ASP A 70 -3.46 -5.36 7.55
CA ASP A 70 -3.42 -4.62 6.29
C ASP A 70 -2.19 -5.07 5.47
N ILE A 71 -2.40 -5.41 4.20
CA ILE A 71 -1.35 -5.84 3.28
C ILE A 71 -1.22 -4.81 2.16
N ASN A 72 -0.03 -4.23 2.02
CA ASN A 72 0.29 -3.33 0.92
C ASN A 72 0.70 -4.12 -0.34
N ILE A 73 0.10 -3.77 -1.48
CA ILE A 73 0.34 -4.40 -2.79
C ILE A 73 0.60 -3.27 -3.81
N LEU A 74 1.64 -3.44 -4.63
CA LEU A 74 1.94 -2.52 -5.73
C LEU A 74 1.54 -3.15 -7.06
N VAL A 75 0.67 -2.48 -7.81
CA VAL A 75 0.38 -2.82 -9.21
C VAL A 75 0.82 -1.66 -10.10
N THR A 76 1.82 -1.89 -10.95
CA THR A 76 2.45 -0.84 -11.77
C THR A 76 2.41 -1.19 -13.26
N SER A 77 2.22 -0.18 -14.11
CA SER A 77 2.31 -0.36 -15.57
C SER A 77 3.76 -0.46 -16.04
N GLY A 78 4.76 -0.25 -15.19
CA GLY A 78 6.17 -0.50 -15.55
C GLY A 78 6.52 -1.99 -15.57
N SER A 79 7.62 -2.35 -16.27
CA SER A 79 8.14 -3.72 -16.23
C SER A 79 8.63 -4.11 -14.83
N LEU A 80 8.57 -5.40 -14.51
CA LEU A 80 8.76 -5.91 -13.14
C LEU A 80 10.14 -5.60 -12.57
N ILE A 81 11.22 -5.90 -13.29
CA ILE A 81 12.59 -5.75 -12.79
C ILE A 81 12.92 -4.27 -12.45
N PRO A 82 12.71 -3.28 -13.34
CA PRO A 82 12.90 -1.88 -12.98
C PRO A 82 11.99 -1.41 -11.85
N SER A 83 10.78 -1.95 -11.73
CA SER A 83 9.85 -1.59 -10.66
C SER A 83 10.31 -2.06 -9.29
N LEU A 84 10.88 -3.27 -9.21
CA LEU A 84 11.51 -3.76 -7.98
C LEU A 84 12.72 -2.89 -7.58
N VAL A 85 13.53 -2.47 -8.55
CA VAL A 85 14.66 -1.55 -8.30
C VAL A 85 14.15 -0.20 -7.80
N LYS A 86 13.09 0.37 -8.39
CA LYS A 86 12.45 1.60 -7.90
C LYS A 86 11.98 1.44 -6.45
N CYS A 87 11.36 0.32 -6.11
CA CYS A 87 10.94 0.07 -4.72
C CYS A 87 12.13 0.14 -3.75
N MET A 88 13.30 -0.39 -4.12
CA MET A 88 14.49 -0.29 -3.27
C MET A 88 15.03 1.15 -3.19
N LEU A 89 15.14 1.85 -4.34
CA LEU A 89 15.64 3.22 -4.39
C LEU A 89 14.77 4.21 -3.60
N PHE A 90 13.45 4.01 -3.63
CA PHE A 90 12.49 4.82 -2.88
C PHE A 90 12.20 4.28 -1.48
N ARG A 91 12.96 3.28 -1.03
CA ARG A 91 12.82 2.68 0.31
C ARG A 91 11.37 2.23 0.54
N LEU A 92 10.89 1.27 -0.25
CA LEU A 92 9.57 0.66 -0.14
C LEU A 92 9.65 -0.85 0.04
N ASP A 93 10.84 -1.45 -0.06
CA ASP A 93 11.04 -2.90 -0.04
C ASP A 93 10.77 -3.56 1.32
N ASP A 94 10.80 -2.79 2.40
CA ASP A 94 10.39 -3.21 3.75
C ASP A 94 8.88 -3.10 4.00
N LEU A 95 8.16 -2.33 3.17
CA LEU A 95 6.73 -2.06 3.30
C LEU A 95 5.89 -2.80 2.27
N ILE A 96 6.46 -3.07 1.09
CA ILE A 96 5.86 -3.82 -0.01
C ILE A 96 6.83 -4.94 -0.37
N MET A 97 6.53 -6.15 0.11
CA MET A 97 7.35 -7.31 -0.21
C MET A 97 7.39 -7.55 -1.72
N HIS A 98 8.52 -7.99 -2.26
CA HIS A 98 8.71 -8.26 -3.69
C HIS A 98 7.61 -9.17 -4.30
N GLN A 99 7.14 -10.15 -3.54
CA GLN A 99 6.04 -11.03 -3.93
C GLN A 99 4.69 -10.31 -4.08
N ASN A 100 4.53 -9.10 -3.55
CA ASN A 100 3.33 -8.26 -3.64
C ASN A 100 3.49 -7.15 -4.69
N VAL A 101 4.48 -7.25 -5.58
CA VAL A 101 4.68 -6.33 -6.70
C VAL A 101 4.23 -7.01 -7.99
N TYR A 102 3.26 -6.40 -8.66
CA TYR A 102 2.67 -6.89 -9.91
C TYR A 102 2.93 -5.88 -11.03
N SER A 103 3.39 -6.38 -12.18
CA SER A 103 3.60 -5.60 -13.39
C SER A 103 2.40 -5.80 -14.33
N SER A 104 1.63 -4.75 -14.57
CA SER A 104 0.51 -4.76 -15.51
C SER A 104 0.93 -4.49 -16.96
N TRP A 105 2.24 -4.36 -17.24
CA TRP A 105 2.77 -4.05 -18.57
C TRP A 105 2.19 -4.90 -19.71
N GLU A 106 2.05 -6.22 -19.50
CA GLU A 106 1.54 -7.13 -20.54
C GLU A 106 0.04 -7.43 -20.42
N VAL A 107 -0.48 -7.47 -19.19
CA VAL A 107 -1.81 -8.02 -18.90
C VAL A 107 -2.85 -6.98 -18.49
N GLY A 108 -2.43 -5.74 -18.22
CA GLY A 108 -3.31 -4.68 -17.74
C GLY A 108 -3.67 -4.77 -16.25
N LYS A 109 -4.17 -3.66 -15.70
CA LYS A 109 -4.47 -3.50 -14.26
C LYS A 109 -5.57 -4.45 -13.78
N LEU A 110 -6.64 -4.60 -14.57
CA LEU A 110 -7.78 -5.47 -14.24
C LEU A 110 -7.37 -6.93 -14.07
N GLN A 111 -6.48 -7.45 -14.93
CA GLN A 111 -5.99 -8.81 -14.81
C GLN A 111 -5.10 -8.97 -13.57
N CYS A 112 -4.21 -8.02 -13.29
CA CYS A 112 -3.44 -8.03 -12.04
C CYS A 112 -4.34 -8.00 -10.79
N PHE A 113 -5.42 -7.21 -10.80
CA PHE A 113 -6.38 -7.17 -9.70
C PHE A 113 -7.07 -8.52 -9.52
N SER A 114 -7.39 -9.23 -10.61
CA SER A 114 -7.92 -10.59 -10.54
C SER A 114 -6.94 -11.57 -9.88
N TYR A 115 -5.64 -11.51 -10.23
CA TYR A 115 -4.62 -12.35 -9.57
C TYR A 115 -4.44 -12.01 -8.08
N VAL A 116 -4.51 -10.74 -7.73
CA VAL A 116 -4.48 -10.29 -6.33
C VAL A 116 -5.69 -10.84 -5.57
N LYS A 117 -6.89 -10.73 -6.15
CA LYS A 117 -8.12 -11.26 -5.56
C LYS A 117 -8.00 -12.76 -5.32
N GLU A 118 -7.59 -13.52 -6.33
CA GLU A 118 -7.44 -14.98 -6.23
C GLU A 118 -6.47 -15.38 -5.11
N ARG A 119 -5.32 -14.71 -5.03
CA ARG A 119 -4.28 -15.01 -4.03
C ARG A 119 -4.72 -14.71 -2.60
N PHE A 120 -5.45 -13.61 -2.37
CA PHE A 120 -5.83 -13.15 -1.04
C PHE A 120 -7.32 -13.38 -0.73
N SER A 121 -8.00 -14.26 -1.47
CA SER A 121 -9.43 -14.52 -1.28
C SER A 121 -9.74 -15.06 0.12
N GLY A 122 -10.79 -14.53 0.75
CA GLY A 122 -11.29 -14.96 2.06
C GLY A 122 -12.58 -14.22 2.44
N PRO A 123 -13.37 -14.74 3.39
CA PRO A 123 -14.70 -14.20 3.71
C PRO A 123 -14.69 -12.77 4.26
N ASN A 124 -13.56 -12.33 4.83
CA ASN A 124 -13.43 -11.01 5.48
C ASN A 124 -12.35 -10.14 4.84
N VAL A 125 -12.01 -10.39 3.57
CA VAL A 125 -10.98 -9.61 2.87
C VAL A 125 -11.63 -8.52 2.04
N GLN A 126 -11.27 -7.28 2.37
CA GLN A 126 -11.67 -6.09 1.63
C GLN A 126 -10.47 -5.54 0.87
N PHE A 127 -10.71 -5.08 -0.35
CA PHE A 127 -9.68 -4.49 -1.20
C PHE A 127 -9.95 -2.99 -1.33
N CYS A 128 -8.90 -2.19 -1.44
CA CYS A 128 -9.02 -0.78 -1.77
C CYS A 128 -7.91 -0.40 -2.73
N VAL A 129 -8.29 0.27 -3.82
CA VAL A 129 -7.36 0.74 -4.84
C VAL A 129 -7.04 2.20 -4.55
N ILE A 130 -5.76 2.53 -4.56
CA ILE A 130 -5.25 3.91 -4.42
C ILE A 130 -4.39 4.19 -5.64
N GLY A 131 -4.70 5.24 -6.38
CA GLY A 131 -3.97 5.61 -7.60
C GLY A 131 -4.48 6.90 -8.22
N ASP A 132 -3.75 7.40 -9.22
CA ASP A 132 -4.00 8.68 -9.88
C ASP A 132 -4.59 8.52 -11.30
N GLY A 133 -4.44 7.33 -11.89
CA GLY A 133 -4.74 7.03 -13.27
C GLY A 133 -6.13 6.45 -13.52
N TRP A 134 -6.54 6.56 -14.78
CA TRP A 134 -7.82 6.03 -15.26
C TRP A 134 -7.86 4.49 -15.29
N GLU A 135 -6.73 3.82 -15.59
CA GLU A 135 -6.65 2.37 -15.73
C GLU A 135 -6.99 1.64 -14.42
N GLU A 136 -6.42 2.08 -13.29
CA GLU A 136 -6.73 1.52 -11.98
C GLU A 136 -8.15 1.88 -11.51
N CYS A 137 -8.67 3.05 -11.87
CA CYS A 137 -10.03 3.46 -11.55
C CYS A 137 -11.06 2.55 -12.24
N GLU A 138 -10.90 2.33 -13.55
CA GLU A 138 -11.78 1.44 -14.32
C GLU A 138 -11.68 -0.02 -13.84
N ALA A 139 -10.47 -0.49 -13.55
CA ALA A 139 -10.27 -1.82 -13.00
C ALA A 139 -10.92 -1.97 -11.62
N ALA A 140 -10.78 -0.99 -10.74
CA ALA A 140 -11.40 -0.98 -9.42
C ALA A 140 -12.93 -1.03 -9.53
N HIS A 141 -13.51 -0.21 -10.42
CA HIS A 141 -14.95 -0.21 -10.70
C HIS A 141 -15.44 -1.59 -11.15
N THR A 142 -14.74 -2.22 -12.09
CA THR A 142 -15.07 -3.56 -12.59
C THR A 142 -15.01 -4.62 -11.48
N MET A 143 -14.03 -4.51 -10.59
CA MET A 143 -13.87 -5.41 -9.45
C MET A 143 -14.83 -5.12 -8.28
N ARG A 144 -15.61 -4.03 -8.37
CA ARG A 144 -16.43 -3.45 -7.28
C ARG A 144 -15.59 -3.16 -6.04
N TRP A 145 -14.40 -2.62 -6.25
CA TRP A 145 -13.50 -2.20 -5.19
C TRP A 145 -13.54 -0.68 -5.02
N PRO A 146 -13.51 -0.15 -3.78
CA PRO A 146 -13.33 1.27 -3.55
C PRO A 146 -12.06 1.78 -4.22
N PHE A 147 -12.16 2.95 -4.84
CA PHE A 147 -11.07 3.66 -5.47
C PHE A 147 -10.86 5.02 -4.79
N VAL A 148 -9.67 5.22 -4.24
CA VAL A 148 -9.25 6.51 -3.67
C VAL A 148 -8.31 7.16 -4.68
N GLN A 149 -8.83 8.18 -5.37
CA GLN A 149 -8.04 8.93 -6.31
C GLN A 149 -6.98 9.75 -5.58
N VAL A 150 -5.74 9.66 -6.06
CA VAL A 150 -4.63 10.48 -5.60
C VAL A 150 -4.39 11.60 -6.61
N ASP A 151 -4.30 12.83 -6.12
CA ASP A 151 -4.14 14.02 -6.94
C ASP A 151 -2.80 14.70 -6.65
N PHE A 152 -2.11 15.14 -7.70
CA PHE A 152 -0.84 15.84 -7.59
C PHE A 152 -1.00 17.36 -7.56
N GLN A 153 -2.21 17.88 -7.84
CA GLN A 153 -2.45 19.31 -7.82
C GLN A 153 -2.17 19.91 -6.43
N PRO A 154 -1.41 21.02 -6.34
CA PRO A 154 -1.22 21.74 -5.09
C PRO A 154 -2.56 22.12 -4.45
N GLY A 155 -2.76 21.75 -3.18
CA GLY A 155 -3.97 22.08 -2.42
C GLY A 155 -5.11 21.05 -2.49
N SER A 156 -4.95 19.96 -3.26
CA SER A 156 -5.91 18.86 -3.24
C SER A 156 -5.87 18.09 -1.90
N PHE A 157 -7.04 17.73 -1.38
CA PHE A 157 -7.15 17.00 -0.10
C PHE A 157 -6.74 15.52 -0.22
N HIS A 158 -6.71 14.97 -1.44
CA HIS A 158 -6.32 13.59 -1.72
C HIS A 158 -4.91 13.50 -2.32
N ARG A 159 -4.00 14.34 -1.81
CA ARG A 159 -2.56 14.39 -2.12
C ARG A 159 -1.76 13.81 -0.94
N PHE A 160 -0.53 13.39 -1.16
CA PHE A 160 0.47 13.31 -0.09
C PHE A 160 1.30 14.59 0.01
N PRO A 161 1.50 15.15 1.22
CA PRO A 161 0.77 14.85 2.47
C PRO A 161 -0.72 15.23 2.38
N GLY A 162 -1.60 14.47 3.07
CA GLY A 162 -3.04 14.77 3.14
C GLY A 162 -3.93 13.52 3.20
N LEU A 163 -3.64 12.51 2.39
CA LEU A 163 -4.37 11.24 2.42
C LEU A 163 -4.12 10.48 3.74
N THR A 164 -5.18 10.01 4.38
CA THR A 164 -5.12 9.31 5.68
C THR A 164 -5.80 7.94 5.63
N LEU A 165 -5.44 7.04 6.55
CA LEU A 165 -6.13 5.75 6.70
C LEU A 165 -7.61 5.92 7.02
N LYS A 166 -8.00 7.00 7.72
CA LYS A 166 -9.41 7.31 7.99
C LYS A 166 -10.18 7.56 6.69
N THR A 167 -9.57 8.27 5.74
CA THR A 167 -10.15 8.47 4.40
C THR A 167 -10.34 7.14 3.69
N VAL A 168 -9.33 6.27 3.70
CA VAL A 168 -9.41 4.94 3.08
C VAL A 168 -10.49 4.07 3.74
N SER A 169 -10.54 4.02 5.08
CA SER A 169 -11.57 3.27 5.81
C SER A 169 -12.99 3.76 5.49
N HIS A 170 -13.18 5.08 5.27
CA HIS A 170 -14.47 5.62 4.87
C HIS A 170 -14.91 5.11 3.49
N TYR A 171 -14.00 5.09 2.50
CA TYR A 171 -14.31 4.56 1.17
C TYR A 171 -14.64 3.07 1.20
N ILE A 172 -13.88 2.30 2.00
CA ILE A 172 -14.14 0.87 2.21
C ILE A 172 -15.53 0.65 2.80
N ALA A 173 -15.88 1.36 3.88
CA ALA A 173 -17.20 1.24 4.51
C ALA A 173 -18.33 1.54 3.51
N VAL A 174 -18.23 2.64 2.75
CA VAL A 174 -19.26 3.02 1.77
C VAL A 174 -19.48 1.96 0.69
N VAL A 175 -18.43 1.33 0.16
CA VAL A 175 -18.58 0.37 -0.94
C VAL A 175 -19.00 -1.01 -0.45
N TYR A 176 -18.43 -1.50 0.66
CA TYR A 176 -18.70 -2.84 1.15
C TYR A 176 -19.97 -2.93 2.01
N GLU A 177 -20.28 -1.94 2.86
CA GLU A 177 -21.54 -1.95 3.65
C GLU A 177 -22.78 -1.80 2.74
N VAL A 178 -22.66 -1.08 1.62
CA VAL A 178 -23.72 -1.01 0.60
C VAL A 178 -23.91 -2.34 -0.11
N SER A 179 -22.83 -3.08 -0.35
CA SER A 179 -22.88 -4.38 -1.05
C SER A 179 -23.58 -5.46 -0.21
N ASP A 180 -23.36 -5.47 1.11
CA ASP A 180 -24.00 -6.41 2.03
C ASP A 180 -25.52 -6.16 2.13
N ALA A 181 -25.93 -4.89 2.11
CA ALA A 181 -27.34 -4.50 2.17
C ALA A 181 -28.15 -4.81 0.89
N GLU A 182 -27.48 -5.02 -0.25
CA GLU A 182 -28.12 -5.46 -1.50
C GLU A 182 -28.22 -6.99 -1.60
N SER A 183 -27.30 -7.75 -1.00
CA SER A 183 -27.38 -9.22 -0.96
C SER A 183 -28.51 -9.75 -0.07
N ASP A 184 -28.92 -9.02 0.96
CA ASP A 184 -30.01 -9.41 1.88
C ASP A 184 -31.43 -9.17 1.31
N LYS A 185 -31.54 -8.73 0.06
CA LYS A 185 -32.82 -8.41 -0.60
C LYS A 185 -33.28 -9.43 -1.66
N HIS A 186 -32.71 -10.63 -1.68
CA HIS A 186 -33.14 -11.71 -2.59
C HIS A 186 -33.44 -13.02 -1.87
#